data_AF-A0A814WX33-F1
#
_entry.id   AF-A0A814WX33-F1
#
_cell.length_a   1.000
_cell.length_b   1.000
_cell.length_c   1.000
_cell.angle_alpha   90.00
_cell.angle_beta   90.00
_cell.angle_gamma   90.00
#
_symmetry.space_group_name_H-M   'P 1'
#
loop_
_entity.id
_entity.type
_entity.pdbx_description
1 polymer ?
#
loop_
_entity_poly.entity_id
_entity_poly.type
_entity_poly.pdbx_seq_one_letter_code
_entity_poly.pdbx_strand_id
1 'polypeptide(L)'
;MPKKPLDTNKPRGPVTAYALFVRTCRDELRRKYPQLTVDYNVIAKKCSERWKVMSDNEKKRFNDTADSQRKRYKEEMATYLQEQAVKQQQQQSATSSILLQTPSTQYLVEPQQHTLLIPTQTQQTAATTIVTVPKKPAKKRERKPKDPHAPKKPLSAYFLFCADERPKVHGSQTGMSVSDVARELGIRWKNASVELKNKYEVAASEKKNVYQAEMAIYKHQTSTNSSPPETPQTPLTPHDFQPLYSSSSMQQQHSQLQHILQQQHQQNFNSYDNGDTSEHPTEFDMITGGHAVSENDV
;
A
#
# COMPACT_ATOMS: atom_id res chain seq x y z
N MET A 1 -24.61 3.15 -15.98
CA MET A 1 -25.12 1.87 -15.41
C MET A 1 -25.74 2.14 -14.05
N PRO A 2 -27.00 1.75 -13.82
CA PRO A 2 -27.63 1.86 -12.50
C PRO A 2 -26.90 0.92 -11.53
N LYS A 3 -26.57 1.43 -10.33
CA LYS A 3 -25.88 0.65 -9.29
C LYS A 3 -26.84 -0.45 -8.83
N LYS A 4 -26.37 -1.70 -8.81
CA LYS A 4 -27.14 -2.81 -8.21
C LYS A 4 -27.55 -2.42 -6.77
N PRO A 5 -28.81 -2.70 -6.36
CA PRO A 5 -29.27 -2.41 -5.01
C PRO A 5 -28.32 -3.04 -3.99
N LEU A 6 -28.02 -2.30 -2.92
CA LEU A 6 -27.25 -2.84 -1.80
C LEU A 6 -28.07 -3.99 -1.21
N ASP A 7 -27.51 -5.19 -1.14
CA ASP A 7 -28.18 -6.33 -0.51
C ASP A 7 -28.39 -6.05 0.98
N THR A 8 -29.64 -5.74 1.33
CA THR A 8 -30.08 -5.45 2.70
C THR A 8 -29.88 -6.65 3.62
N ASN A 9 -29.86 -7.88 3.09
CA ASN A 9 -29.70 -9.11 3.87
C ASN A 9 -28.24 -9.46 4.16
N LYS A 10 -27.28 -8.71 3.60
CA LYS A 10 -25.86 -8.97 3.85
C LYS A 10 -25.52 -8.66 5.31
N PRO A 11 -24.97 -9.62 6.08
CA PRO A 11 -24.56 -9.39 7.46
C PRO A 11 -23.60 -8.21 7.57
N ARG A 12 -23.82 -7.35 8.58
CA ARG A 12 -22.98 -6.17 8.81
C ARG A 12 -21.72 -6.57 9.59
N GLY A 13 -20.58 -6.02 9.19
CA GLY A 13 -19.28 -6.30 9.81
C GLY A 13 -19.26 -6.13 11.34
N PRO A 14 -18.41 -6.90 12.04
CA PRO A 14 -18.35 -6.89 13.49
C PRO A 14 -17.83 -5.55 14.01
N VAL A 15 -18.26 -5.20 15.22
CA VAL A 15 -17.84 -3.96 15.89
C VAL A 15 -16.58 -4.24 16.69
N THR A 16 -15.57 -3.38 16.57
CA THR A 16 -14.31 -3.53 17.32
C THR A 16 -14.46 -3.16 18.79
N ALA A 17 -13.54 -3.62 19.64
CA ALA A 17 -13.53 -3.34 21.07
C ALA A 17 -13.55 -1.82 21.36
N TYR A 18 -12.70 -1.06 20.66
CA TYR A 18 -12.68 0.39 20.76
C TYR A 18 -14.01 1.03 20.32
N ALA A 19 -14.63 0.55 19.25
CA ALA A 19 -15.92 1.10 18.78
C ALA A 19 -17.06 0.80 19.75
N LEU A 20 -17.04 -0.34 20.45
CA LEU A 20 -17.95 -0.64 21.56
C LEU A 20 -17.73 0.32 22.72
N PHE A 21 -16.48 0.55 23.11
CA PHE A 21 -16.12 1.50 24.15
C PHE A 21 -16.52 2.95 23.82
N VAL A 22 -16.35 3.39 22.56
CA VAL A 22 -16.79 4.73 22.15
C VAL A 22 -18.31 4.86 22.25
N ARG A 23 -19.08 3.79 21.99
CA ARG A 23 -20.54 3.79 22.21
C ARG A 23 -20.87 3.98 23.69
N THR A 24 -20.24 3.20 24.57
CA THR A 24 -20.49 3.33 26.02
C THR A 24 -20.11 4.71 26.53
N CYS A 25 -18.96 5.25 26.13
CA CYS A 25 -18.55 6.60 26.51
C CYS A 25 -19.50 7.68 25.99
N ARG A 26 -19.98 7.55 24.75
CA ARG A 26 -20.97 8.48 24.20
C ARG A 26 -22.27 8.44 24.99
N ASP A 27 -22.72 7.25 25.37
CA ASP A 27 -23.98 7.09 26.11
C ASP A 27 -23.84 7.55 27.57
N GLU A 28 -22.68 7.36 28.20
CA GLU A 28 -22.33 7.96 29.49
C GLU A 28 -22.35 9.50 29.44
N LEU A 29 -21.74 10.09 28.40
CA LEU A 29 -21.71 11.54 28.23
C LEU A 29 -23.10 12.11 27.95
N ARG A 30 -23.91 11.45 27.12
CA ARG A 30 -25.30 11.85 26.87
C ARG A 30 -26.13 11.82 28.15
N ARG A 31 -25.88 10.85 29.04
CA ARG A 31 -26.58 10.75 30.33
C ARG A 31 -26.14 11.82 31.32
N LYS A 32 -24.85 12.15 31.38
CA LYS A 32 -24.31 13.16 32.30
C LYS A 32 -24.58 14.60 31.84
N TYR A 33 -24.65 14.82 30.53
CA TYR A 33 -24.87 16.14 29.94
C TYR A 33 -26.02 16.09 28.92
N PRO A 34 -27.26 15.82 29.38
CA PRO A 34 -28.41 15.63 28.48
C PRO A 34 -28.83 16.93 27.74
N GLN A 35 -28.53 18.09 28.33
CA GLN A 35 -28.87 19.42 27.78
C GLN A 35 -27.78 19.97 26.84
N LEU A 36 -26.57 19.41 26.88
CA LEU A 36 -25.44 19.90 26.10
C LEU A 36 -25.40 19.20 24.76
N THR A 37 -25.42 19.96 23.67
CA THR A 37 -25.05 19.43 22.34
C THR A 37 -23.57 19.06 22.39
N VAL A 38 -23.28 17.78 22.68
CA VAL A 38 -21.91 17.30 22.82
C VAL A 38 -21.30 17.11 21.42
N ASP A 39 -20.31 17.94 21.08
CA ASP A 39 -19.57 17.86 19.81
C ASP A 39 -18.86 16.49 19.69
N TYR A 40 -19.08 15.82 18.56
CA TYR A 40 -18.48 14.53 18.25
C TYR A 40 -16.94 14.53 18.36
N ASN A 41 -16.28 15.61 17.95
CA ASN A 41 -14.82 15.73 18.01
C ASN A 41 -14.32 15.75 19.45
N VAL A 42 -15.07 16.35 20.37
CA VAL A 42 -14.75 16.37 21.81
C VAL A 42 -14.90 14.97 22.40
N ILE A 43 -15.96 14.24 22.02
CA ILE A 43 -16.16 12.83 22.42
C ILE A 43 -15.02 11.96 21.90
N ALA A 44 -14.65 12.10 20.63
CA ALA A 44 -13.60 11.31 20.02
C ALA A 44 -12.24 11.51 20.71
N LYS A 45 -11.88 12.75 21.07
CA LYS A 45 -10.67 13.05 21.85
C LYS A 45 -10.71 12.41 23.24
N LYS A 46 -11.77 12.65 24.02
CA LYS A 46 -11.93 12.09 25.37
C LYS A 46 -11.93 10.55 25.38
N CYS A 47 -12.59 9.91 24.42
CA CYS A 47 -12.57 8.46 24.28
C CYS A 47 -11.15 7.94 23.99
N SER A 48 -10.40 8.61 23.11
CA SER A 48 -9.04 8.19 22.75
C SER A 48 -8.09 8.26 23.95
N GLU A 49 -8.13 9.37 24.70
CA GLU A 49 -7.35 9.57 25.92
C GLU A 49 -7.71 8.52 26.99
N ARG A 50 -9.00 8.31 27.25
CA ARG A 50 -9.48 7.32 28.23
C ARG A 50 -9.10 5.90 27.83
N TRP A 51 -9.24 5.52 26.56
CA TRP A 51 -8.84 4.19 26.09
C TRP A 51 -7.33 3.95 26.23
N LYS A 52 -6.50 4.99 26.04
CA LYS A 52 -5.04 4.88 26.20
C LYS A 52 -4.66 4.53 27.65
N VAL A 53 -5.32 5.15 28.63
CA VAL A 53 -5.02 4.96 30.06
C VAL A 53 -5.80 3.83 30.73
N MET A 54 -6.79 3.26 30.04
CA MET A 54 -7.55 2.12 30.56
C MET A 54 -6.66 0.90 30.78
N SER A 55 -6.88 0.21 31.90
CA SER A 55 -6.20 -1.03 32.23
C SER A 55 -6.60 -2.17 31.28
N ASP A 56 -5.75 -3.18 31.18
CA ASP A 56 -6.04 -4.35 30.35
C ASP A 56 -7.27 -5.12 30.85
N ASN A 57 -7.52 -5.12 32.16
CA ASN A 57 -8.72 -5.71 32.74
C ASN A 57 -10.00 -5.00 32.29
N GLU A 58 -9.99 -3.67 32.25
CA GLU A 58 -11.14 -2.90 31.73
C GLU A 58 -11.31 -3.03 30.22
N LYS A 59 -10.20 -3.14 29.48
CA LYS A 59 -10.23 -3.43 28.04
C LYS A 59 -10.73 -4.84 27.75
N LYS A 60 -10.47 -5.80 28.65
CA LYS A 60 -10.85 -7.21 28.50
C LYS A 60 -12.33 -7.37 28.18
N ARG A 61 -13.23 -6.71 28.92
CA ARG A 61 -14.69 -6.80 28.64
C ARG A 61 -15.06 -6.37 27.22
N PHE A 62 -14.38 -5.35 26.69
CA PHE A 62 -14.63 -4.86 25.33
C PHE A 62 -14.01 -5.77 24.27
N ASN A 63 -12.85 -6.36 24.56
CA ASN A 63 -12.21 -7.36 23.70
C ASN A 63 -13.07 -8.63 23.62
N ASP A 64 -13.50 -9.19 24.76
CA ASP A 64 -14.38 -10.37 24.83
C ASP A 64 -15.68 -10.14 24.05
N THR A 65 -16.27 -8.95 24.18
CA THR A 65 -17.47 -8.59 23.40
C THR A 65 -17.16 -8.48 21.91
N ALA A 66 -16.04 -7.87 21.53
CA ALA A 66 -15.65 -7.75 20.12
C ALA A 66 -15.36 -9.11 19.47
N ASP A 67 -14.77 -10.04 20.23
CA ASP A 67 -14.53 -11.42 19.78
C ASP A 67 -15.85 -12.17 19.59
N SER A 68 -16.81 -11.98 20.50
CA SER A 68 -18.18 -12.49 20.34
C SER A 68 -18.87 -11.91 19.09
N GLN A 69 -18.71 -10.60 18.84
CA GLN A 69 -19.22 -9.97 17.61
C GLN A 69 -18.56 -10.54 16.35
N ARG A 70 -17.26 -10.82 16.39
CA ARG A 70 -16.51 -11.43 15.28
C ARG A 70 -16.98 -12.84 15.00
N LYS A 71 -17.21 -13.65 16.04
CA LYS A 71 -17.75 -15.01 15.93
C LYS A 71 -19.13 -15.00 15.29
N ARG A 72 -20.07 -14.21 15.83
CA ARG A 72 -21.42 -14.08 15.25
C ARG A 72 -21.39 -13.67 13.79
N TYR A 73 -20.58 -12.68 13.42
CA TYR A 73 -20.47 -12.26 12.02
C TYR A 73 -19.93 -13.37 11.11
N LYS A 74 -18.99 -14.19 11.59
CA LYS A 74 -18.47 -15.33 10.83
C LYS A 74 -19.58 -16.35 10.55
N GLU A 75 -20.39 -16.66 11.55
CA GLU A 75 -21.52 -17.59 11.44
C GLU A 75 -22.62 -17.02 10.53
N GLU A 76 -23.06 -15.77 10.75
CA GLU A 76 -24.03 -15.07 9.90
C GLU A 76 -23.57 -15.00 8.44
N MET A 77 -22.28 -14.69 8.20
CA MET A 77 -21.72 -14.63 6.85
C MET A 77 -21.68 -16.02 6.19
N ALA A 78 -21.39 -17.08 6.95
CA ALA A 78 -21.43 -18.45 6.42
C ALA A 78 -22.85 -18.82 5.97
N THR A 79 -23.86 -18.54 6.81
CA THR A 79 -25.27 -18.75 6.45
C THR A 79 -25.66 -17.93 5.23
N TYR A 80 -25.28 -16.65 5.18
CA TYR A 80 -25.54 -15.80 4.02
C TYR A 80 -24.92 -16.34 2.73
N LEU A 81 -23.66 -16.80 2.78
CA LEU A 81 -23.01 -17.40 1.61
C LEU A 81 -23.71 -18.68 1.16
N GLN A 82 -24.17 -19.51 2.11
CA GLN A 82 -24.95 -20.71 1.81
C GLN A 82 -26.28 -20.35 1.13
N GLU A 83 -27.03 -19.39 1.67
CA GLU A 83 -28.28 -18.92 1.06
C GLU A 83 -28.08 -18.34 -0.33
N GLN A 84 -26.99 -17.60 -0.54
CA GLN A 84 -26.64 -17.06 -1.86
C GLN A 84 -26.33 -18.18 -2.87
N ALA A 85 -25.70 -19.28 -2.44
CA ALA A 85 -25.46 -20.43 -3.30
C ALA A 85 -26.77 -21.16 -3.67
N VAL A 86 -27.67 -21.37 -2.70
CA VAL A 86 -28.99 -21.99 -2.94
C VAL A 86 -29.85 -21.14 -3.87
N LYS A 87 -29.89 -19.82 -3.67
CA LYS A 87 -30.62 -18.89 -4.55
C LYS A 87 -30.09 -18.93 -5.99
N GLN A 88 -28.78 -19.06 -6.18
CA GLN A 88 -28.20 -19.20 -7.51
C GLN A 88 -28.58 -20.54 -8.16
N GLN A 89 -28.57 -21.64 -7.42
CA GLN A 89 -28.98 -22.95 -7.93
C GLN A 89 -30.47 -22.99 -8.29
N GLN A 90 -31.35 -22.41 -7.48
CA GLN A 90 -32.78 -22.32 -7.77
C GLN A 90 -33.08 -21.47 -9.00
N GLN A 91 -32.33 -20.37 -9.20
CA GLN A 91 -32.44 -19.57 -10.42
C GLN A 91 -31.99 -20.37 -11.64
N GLN A 92 -30.89 -21.12 -11.54
CA GLN A 92 -30.41 -21.98 -12.63
C GLN A 92 -31.42 -23.08 -12.97
N SER A 93 -31.96 -23.79 -11.96
CA SER A 93 -32.94 -24.85 -12.19
C SER A 93 -34.28 -24.31 -12.72
N ALA A 94 -34.74 -23.14 -12.28
CA ALA A 94 -35.92 -22.48 -12.83
C ALA A 94 -35.70 -22.04 -14.29
N THR A 95 -34.51 -21.51 -14.63
CA THR A 95 -34.18 -21.17 -16.03
C THR A 95 -34.09 -22.40 -16.92
N SER A 96 -33.53 -23.51 -16.43
CA SER A 96 -33.49 -24.77 -17.16
C SER A 96 -34.89 -25.37 -17.32
N SER A 97 -35.73 -25.32 -16.28
CA SER A 97 -37.11 -25.83 -16.34
C SER A 97 -37.98 -25.05 -17.33
N ILE A 98 -37.80 -23.72 -17.44
CA ILE A 98 -38.50 -22.90 -18.45
C ILE A 98 -38.04 -23.24 -19.87
N LEU A 99 -36.74 -23.49 -20.08
CA LEU A 99 -36.19 -23.84 -21.40
C LEU A 99 -36.70 -25.19 -21.93
N LEU A 100 -37.11 -26.10 -21.03
CA LEU A 100 -37.67 -27.41 -21.38
C LEU A 100 -39.21 -27.43 -21.52
N GLN A 101 -39.90 -26.31 -21.22
CA GLN A 101 -41.36 -26.25 -21.23
C GLN A 101 -41.96 -25.41 -22.37
N THR A 102 -41.16 -24.85 -23.27
CA THR A 102 -41.67 -24.19 -24.47
C THR A 102 -42.11 -25.25 -25.51
N PRO A 103 -43.41 -25.37 -25.85
CA PRO A 103 -43.84 -26.23 -26.93
C PRO A 103 -43.39 -25.63 -28.26
N SER A 104 -42.82 -26.51 -29.09
CA SER A 104 -42.60 -26.35 -30.52
C SER A 104 -43.71 -25.52 -31.19
N THR A 105 -43.42 -24.29 -31.59
CA THR A 105 -44.21 -23.59 -32.61
C THR A 105 -43.45 -23.72 -33.92
N GLN A 106 -43.97 -24.57 -34.79
CA GLN A 106 -43.54 -24.77 -36.16
C GLN A 106 -43.44 -23.44 -36.92
N TYR A 107 -42.35 -23.25 -37.68
CA TYR A 107 -42.39 -22.70 -39.05
C TYR A 107 -41.13 -23.18 -39.82
N LEU A 108 -41.38 -24.11 -40.75
CA LEU A 108 -40.92 -24.16 -42.15
C LEU A 108 -39.44 -23.85 -42.53
N VAL A 109 -38.66 -24.93 -42.69
CA VAL A 109 -37.73 -25.32 -43.79
C VAL A 109 -36.91 -24.25 -44.55
N GLU A 110 -35.56 -24.29 -44.45
CA GLU A 110 -34.62 -24.71 -45.55
C GLU A 110 -33.13 -24.81 -45.07
N PRO A 111 -32.29 -25.65 -45.71
CA PRO A 111 -31.00 -26.12 -45.19
C PRO A 111 -29.77 -25.44 -45.80
N GLN A 112 -28.57 -25.74 -45.27
CA GLN A 112 -27.26 -25.97 -45.92
C GLN A 112 -26.12 -25.45 -45.00
N GLN A 113 -24.98 -26.09 -44.70
CA GLN A 113 -24.44 -27.45 -44.69
C GLN A 113 -23.15 -27.39 -43.81
N HIS A 114 -22.68 -28.57 -43.38
CA HIS A 114 -21.28 -28.90 -43.03
C HIS A 114 -20.74 -28.64 -41.60
N THR A 115 -20.46 -29.77 -40.92
CA THR A 115 -19.16 -30.13 -40.29
C THR A 115 -19.11 -30.30 -38.75
N LEU A 116 -19.16 -31.59 -38.38
CA LEU A 116 -18.32 -32.35 -37.43
C LEU A 116 -18.18 -31.94 -35.94
N LEU A 117 -18.61 -32.90 -35.10
CA LEU A 117 -17.89 -33.53 -33.96
C LEU A 117 -17.45 -32.65 -32.75
N ILE A 118 -18.16 -32.89 -31.63
CA ILE A 118 -17.77 -32.97 -30.18
C ILE A 118 -16.25 -33.20 -29.91
N PRO A 119 -15.65 -32.93 -28.71
CA PRO A 119 -16.23 -32.59 -27.41
C PRO A 119 -15.50 -31.54 -26.53
N THR A 120 -16.15 -31.24 -25.40
CA THR A 120 -15.70 -30.58 -24.16
C THR A 120 -14.21 -30.68 -23.85
N GLN A 121 -13.58 -29.54 -23.56
CA GLN A 121 -12.57 -29.44 -22.49
C GLN A 121 -12.64 -28.09 -21.78
N THR A 122 -13.37 -28.11 -20.67
CA THR A 122 -13.27 -27.15 -19.59
C THR A 122 -11.88 -27.25 -18.98
N GLN A 123 -11.03 -26.23 -19.14
CA GLN A 123 -9.89 -26.02 -18.26
C GLN A 123 -10.19 -24.86 -17.32
N GLN A 124 -10.48 -25.24 -16.07
CA GLN A 124 -10.57 -24.34 -14.93
C GLN A 124 -9.15 -23.89 -14.56
N THR A 125 -8.76 -22.67 -14.92
CA THR A 125 -7.68 -21.97 -14.23
C THR A 125 -8.30 -21.07 -13.18
N ALA A 126 -8.05 -21.41 -11.91
CA ALA A 126 -8.50 -20.69 -10.73
C ALA A 126 -8.06 -19.21 -10.78
N ALA A 127 -9.01 -18.32 -11.08
CA ALA A 127 -8.86 -16.90 -10.83
C ALA A 127 -9.16 -16.64 -9.35
N THR A 128 -8.10 -16.52 -8.53
CA THR A 128 -8.18 -15.91 -7.20
C THR A 128 -8.64 -14.45 -7.37
N THR A 129 -9.96 -14.27 -7.41
CA THR A 129 -10.62 -12.99 -7.48
C THR A 129 -10.67 -12.41 -6.08
N ILE A 130 -9.77 -11.47 -5.80
CA ILE A 130 -9.88 -10.56 -4.66
C ILE A 130 -11.10 -9.67 -4.95
N VAL A 131 -12.27 -10.05 -4.44
CA VAL A 131 -13.51 -9.26 -4.52
C VAL A 131 -13.31 -8.01 -3.64
N THR A 132 -12.78 -6.96 -4.25
CA THR A 132 -12.78 -5.62 -3.69
C THR A 132 -14.20 -5.08 -3.76
N VAL A 133 -14.88 -5.10 -2.61
CA VAL A 133 -16.19 -4.48 -2.43
C VAL A 133 -16.08 -2.99 -2.78
N PRO A 134 -16.92 -2.44 -3.68
CA PRO A 134 -16.93 -1.01 -3.96
C PRO A 134 -17.49 -0.28 -2.73
N LYS A 135 -16.59 0.37 -1.99
CA LYS A 135 -16.93 1.28 -0.89
C LYS A 135 -17.86 2.38 -1.43
N LYS A 136 -18.94 2.67 -0.69
CA LYS A 136 -19.79 3.86 -0.90
C LYS A 136 -18.90 5.09 -1.18
N PRO A 137 -19.26 6.00 -2.10
CA PRO A 137 -18.53 7.26 -2.24
C PRO A 137 -18.73 8.02 -0.93
N ALA A 138 -17.75 7.90 -0.02
CA ALA A 138 -17.67 8.76 1.14
C ALA A 138 -17.70 10.19 0.60
N LYS A 139 -18.58 11.05 1.15
CA LYS A 139 -18.57 12.49 0.86
C LYS A 139 -17.10 12.91 0.82
N LYS A 140 -16.65 13.38 -0.35
CA LYS A 140 -15.27 13.84 -0.57
C LYS A 140 -15.06 14.93 0.45
N ARG A 141 -14.45 14.59 1.59
CA ARG A 141 -14.02 15.60 2.57
C ARG A 141 -13.15 16.52 1.75
N GLU A 142 -13.56 17.78 1.66
CA GLU A 142 -12.80 18.81 1.01
C GLU A 142 -11.40 18.74 1.62
N ARG A 143 -10.44 18.28 0.81
CA ARG A 143 -9.07 18.15 1.29
C ARG A 143 -8.68 19.60 1.50
N LYS A 144 -8.34 19.96 2.73
CA LYS A 144 -7.76 21.27 3.01
C LYS A 144 -6.74 21.58 1.92
N PRO A 145 -6.77 22.80 1.33
CA PRO A 145 -5.81 23.21 0.33
C PRO A 145 -4.42 22.76 0.77
N LYS A 146 -3.74 22.03 -0.09
CA LYS A 146 -2.32 21.76 0.14
C LYS A 146 -1.63 23.10 0.02
N ASP A 147 -0.75 23.40 0.97
CA ASP A 147 0.13 24.56 0.89
C ASP A 147 0.81 24.53 -0.50
N PRO A 148 0.68 25.61 -1.31
CA PRO A 148 1.31 25.70 -2.62
C PRO A 148 2.84 25.51 -2.57
N HIS A 149 3.48 25.82 -1.43
CA HIS A 149 4.91 25.72 -1.22
C HIS A 149 5.35 24.39 -0.59
N ALA A 150 4.42 23.52 -0.19
CA ALA A 150 4.77 22.20 0.32
C ALA A 150 5.31 21.30 -0.81
N PRO A 151 6.45 20.61 -0.58
CA PRO A 151 6.94 19.60 -1.50
C PRO A 151 5.86 18.59 -1.87
N LYS A 152 5.78 18.21 -3.15
CA LYS A 152 4.79 17.25 -3.65
C LYS A 152 5.29 15.83 -3.45
N LYS A 153 4.38 14.92 -3.10
CA LYS A 153 4.72 13.51 -2.92
C LYS A 153 5.25 12.91 -4.23
N PRO A 154 6.35 12.14 -4.19
CA PRO A 154 6.93 11.52 -5.37
C PRO A 154 6.06 10.36 -5.85
N LEU A 155 6.19 10.03 -7.14
CA LEU A 155 5.54 8.87 -7.74
C LEU A 155 6.21 7.57 -7.29
N SER A 156 5.39 6.53 -7.09
CA SER A 156 5.86 5.16 -6.85
C SER A 156 6.33 4.50 -8.15
N ALA A 157 7.13 3.43 -8.05
CA ALA A 157 7.66 2.65 -9.16
C ALA A 157 6.62 2.33 -10.24
N TYR A 158 5.46 1.81 -9.83
CA TYR A 158 4.37 1.51 -10.77
C TYR A 158 3.87 2.74 -11.53
N PHE A 159 3.76 3.89 -10.87
CA PHE A 159 3.30 5.12 -11.50
C PHE A 159 4.35 5.74 -12.42
N LEU A 160 5.65 5.56 -12.11
CA LEU A 160 6.74 5.91 -13.04
C LEU A 160 6.68 5.03 -14.29
N PHE A 161 6.53 3.72 -14.13
CA PHE A 161 6.30 2.79 -15.23
C PHE A 161 5.08 3.20 -16.09
N CYS A 162 3.97 3.53 -15.44
CA CYS A 162 2.78 3.98 -16.16
C CYS A 162 3.00 5.30 -16.92
N ALA A 163 3.84 6.21 -16.41
CA ALA A 163 4.14 7.46 -17.12
C ALA A 163 4.90 7.18 -18.43
N ASP A 164 5.86 6.26 -18.40
CA ASP A 164 6.71 5.92 -19.55
C ASP A 164 5.99 5.03 -20.58
N GLU A 165 5.11 4.12 -20.12
CA GLU A 165 4.44 3.15 -20.97
C GLU A 165 3.07 3.61 -21.51
N ARG A 166 2.38 4.50 -20.79
CA ARG A 166 1.10 5.06 -21.25
C ARG A 166 1.15 5.67 -22.66
N PRO A 167 2.15 6.48 -23.05
CA PRO A 167 2.21 6.99 -24.43
C PRO A 167 2.44 5.88 -25.46
N LYS A 168 3.14 4.80 -25.11
CA LYS A 168 3.40 3.67 -26.03
C LYS A 168 2.12 2.88 -26.31
N VAL A 169 1.35 2.60 -25.25
CA VAL A 169 0.05 1.89 -25.35
C VAL A 169 -0.99 2.76 -26.06
N HIS A 170 -0.98 4.06 -25.80
CA HIS A 170 -1.90 5.00 -26.45
C HIS A 170 -1.51 5.28 -27.91
N GLY A 171 -0.22 5.28 -28.23
CA GLY A 171 0.29 5.51 -29.58
C GLY A 171 0.16 4.31 -30.52
N SER A 172 0.24 3.08 -30.01
CA SER A 172 0.07 1.85 -30.82
C SER A 172 -1.40 1.47 -31.06
N GLN A 173 -2.32 2.04 -30.28
CA GLN A 173 -3.75 1.73 -30.31
C GLN A 173 -4.57 3.02 -30.26
N THR A 174 -4.63 3.73 -31.37
CA THR A 174 -5.53 4.87 -31.56
C THR A 174 -6.99 4.41 -31.41
N GLY A 175 -7.62 4.68 -30.27
CA GLY A 175 -9.04 4.41 -30.01
C GLY A 175 -9.37 3.78 -28.65
N MET A 176 -8.39 3.33 -27.87
CA MET A 176 -8.65 2.78 -26.54
C MET A 176 -9.00 3.86 -25.51
N SER A 177 -9.98 3.59 -24.64
CA SER A 177 -10.31 4.52 -23.55
C SER A 177 -9.16 4.60 -22.54
N VAL A 178 -9.05 5.74 -21.84
CA VAL A 178 -8.08 5.93 -20.74
C VAL A 178 -8.16 4.82 -19.69
N SER A 179 -9.37 4.28 -19.47
CA SER A 179 -9.62 3.16 -18.56
C SER A 179 -9.04 1.85 -19.08
N ASP A 180 -9.10 1.61 -20.39
CA ASP A 180 -8.55 0.41 -21.02
C ASP A 180 -7.03 0.43 -21.02
N VAL A 181 -6.44 1.59 -21.33
CA VAL A 181 -4.99 1.82 -21.21
C VAL A 181 -4.51 1.56 -19.78
N ALA A 182 -5.26 2.03 -18.77
CA ALA A 182 -4.89 1.79 -17.38
C ALA A 182 -4.94 0.31 -16.98
N ARG A 183 -5.93 -0.45 -17.50
CA ARG A 183 -6.03 -1.89 -17.25
C ARG A 183 -4.89 -2.65 -17.90
N GLU A 184 -4.57 -2.32 -19.16
CA GLU A 184 -3.47 -2.91 -19.91
C GLU A 184 -2.13 -2.68 -19.20
N LEU A 185 -1.86 -1.45 -18.75
CA LEU A 185 -0.65 -1.13 -17.98
C LEU A 185 -0.57 -1.92 -16.65
N GLY A 186 -1.70 -2.17 -16.00
CA GLY A 186 -1.77 -3.01 -14.80
C GLY A 186 -1.36 -4.46 -15.08
N ILE A 187 -1.82 -5.03 -16.21
CA ILE A 187 -1.44 -6.38 -16.65
C ILE A 187 0.05 -6.43 -17.00
N ARG A 188 0.54 -5.45 -17.76
CA ARG A 188 1.97 -5.35 -18.12
C ARG A 188 2.86 -5.25 -16.89
N TRP A 189 2.50 -4.44 -15.89
CA TRP A 189 3.26 -4.35 -14.65
C TRP A 189 3.23 -5.67 -13.86
N LYS A 190 2.10 -6.34 -13.82
CA LYS A 190 1.99 -7.66 -13.16
C LYS A 190 2.99 -8.65 -13.77
N ASN A 191 3.04 -8.69 -15.10
CA ASN A 191 3.89 -9.61 -15.88
C ASN A 191 5.31 -9.07 -16.15
N ALA A 192 5.63 -7.84 -15.75
CA ALA A 192 6.95 -7.26 -15.95
C ALA A 192 8.03 -8.04 -15.19
N SER A 193 9.21 -8.14 -15.81
CA SER A 193 10.39 -8.78 -15.23
C SER A 193 10.83 -8.08 -13.94
N VAL A 194 11.52 -8.83 -13.08
CA VAL A 194 12.06 -8.31 -11.82
C VAL A 194 13.06 -7.18 -12.09
N GLU A 195 13.88 -7.30 -13.13
CA GLU A 195 14.83 -6.26 -13.55
C GLU A 195 14.13 -4.96 -13.94
N LEU A 196 13.06 -5.04 -14.74
CA LEU A 196 12.29 -3.87 -15.13
C LEU A 196 11.63 -3.23 -13.90
N LYS A 197 11.06 -4.04 -13.01
CA LYS A 197 10.49 -3.54 -11.74
C LYS A 197 11.54 -2.87 -10.87
N ASN A 198 12.73 -3.46 -10.74
CA ASN A 198 13.84 -2.93 -9.96
C ASN A 198 14.32 -1.57 -10.50
N LYS A 199 14.41 -1.40 -11.83
CA LYS A 199 14.73 -0.09 -12.44
C LYS A 199 13.80 1.01 -11.93
N TYR A 200 12.49 0.74 -11.92
CA TYR A 200 11.51 1.72 -11.44
C TYR A 200 11.47 1.85 -9.92
N GLU A 201 11.81 0.80 -9.17
CA GLU A 201 11.92 0.85 -7.71
C GLU A 201 13.09 1.72 -7.25
N VAL A 202 14.26 1.59 -7.90
CA VAL A 202 15.41 2.47 -7.67
C VAL A 202 15.04 3.92 -7.99
N ALA A 203 14.47 4.17 -9.17
CA ALA A 203 14.05 5.52 -9.56
C ALA A 203 12.96 6.12 -8.66
N ALA A 204 12.09 5.29 -8.06
CA ALA A 204 11.10 5.72 -7.08
C ALA A 204 11.73 6.02 -5.72
N SER A 205 12.71 5.21 -5.31
CA SER A 205 13.48 5.39 -4.07
C SER A 205 14.25 6.70 -4.09
N GLU A 206 14.94 7.03 -5.19
CA GLU A 206 15.65 8.30 -5.36
C GLU A 206 14.70 9.50 -5.22
N LYS A 207 13.57 9.48 -5.92
CA LYS A 207 12.56 10.55 -5.81
C LYS A 207 11.97 10.64 -4.40
N LYS A 208 11.83 9.50 -3.70
CA LYS A 208 11.41 9.44 -2.29
C LYS A 208 12.44 10.11 -1.37
N ASN A 209 13.73 9.88 -1.60
CA ASN A 209 14.81 10.47 -0.81
C ASN A 209 14.88 11.99 -1.03
N VAL A 210 14.79 12.46 -2.27
CA VAL A 210 14.74 13.90 -2.60
C VAL A 210 13.57 14.57 -1.88
N TYR A 211 12.37 14.01 -1.97
CA TYR A 211 11.20 14.53 -1.27
C TYR A 211 11.36 14.54 0.26
N GLN A 212 12.03 13.53 0.84
CA GLN A 212 12.28 13.50 2.27
C GLN A 212 13.22 14.63 2.71
N ALA A 213 14.27 14.90 1.92
CA ALA A 213 15.18 16.02 2.17
C ALA A 213 14.45 17.37 2.03
N GLU A 214 13.70 17.58 0.94
CA GLU A 214 12.89 18.80 0.74
C GLU A 214 11.85 19.00 1.86
N MET A 215 11.18 17.93 2.29
CA MET A 215 10.21 17.97 3.37
C MET A 215 10.85 18.24 4.73
N ALA A 216 12.09 17.81 4.95
CA ALA A 216 12.84 18.17 6.15
C ALA A 216 13.11 19.69 6.17
N ILE A 217 13.62 20.24 5.07
CA ILE A 217 13.85 21.69 4.92
C ILE A 217 12.55 22.48 5.11
N TYR A 218 11.47 22.05 4.45
CA TYR A 218 10.16 22.69 4.55
C TYR A 218 9.61 22.69 5.98
N LYS A 219 9.74 21.57 6.71
CA LYS A 219 9.34 21.50 8.13
C LYS A 219 10.15 22.45 9.00
N HIS A 220 11.45 22.57 8.77
CA HIS A 220 12.28 23.53 9.48
C HIS A 220 11.86 24.98 9.16
N GLN A 221 11.67 25.34 7.89
CA GLN A 221 11.25 26.69 7.48
C GLN A 221 9.86 27.08 7.99
N THR A 222 8.90 26.16 7.95
CA THR A 222 7.54 26.39 8.48
C THR A 222 7.49 26.51 10.00
N SER A 223 8.46 25.92 10.70
CA SER A 223 8.58 26.03 12.16
C SER A 223 9.27 27.33 12.58
N THR A 224 10.22 27.85 11.80
CA THR A 224 10.91 29.12 12.06
C THR A 224 10.10 30.35 11.66
N ASN A 225 9.22 30.24 10.65
CA ASN A 225 8.34 31.34 10.20
C ASN A 225 7.01 31.46 10.99
N SER A 226 6.90 30.85 12.18
CA SER A 226 5.74 31.02 13.07
C SER A 226 5.88 32.18 14.07
N SER A 227 6.81 33.12 13.86
CA SER A 227 6.82 34.41 14.57
C SER A 227 6.03 35.46 13.76
N PRO A 228 5.17 36.29 14.37
CA PRO A 228 4.26 37.16 13.63
C PRO A 228 4.99 38.17 12.72
N PRO A 229 4.46 38.46 11.51
CA PRO A 229 4.97 39.54 10.68
C PRO A 229 4.44 40.88 11.20
N GLU A 230 5.29 41.65 11.88
CA GLU A 230 5.06 43.07 12.06
C GLU A 230 5.31 43.76 10.72
N THR A 231 4.33 44.50 10.21
CA THR A 231 4.41 45.31 8.99
C THR A 231 4.08 46.75 9.34
N PRO A 232 4.43 47.72 8.48
CA PRO A 232 5.75 48.21 8.06
C PRO A 232 5.97 49.65 8.58
N GLN A 233 7.18 50.25 8.51
CA GLN A 233 7.46 51.68 8.19
C GLN A 233 8.97 52.01 8.23
N THR A 234 9.55 52.22 7.03
CA THR A 234 10.47 53.34 6.63
C THR A 234 11.89 53.46 7.27
N PRO A 235 12.83 54.26 6.71
CA PRO A 235 13.84 53.91 5.69
C PRO A 235 15.32 53.93 6.14
N LEU A 236 16.15 53.18 5.40
CA LEU A 236 17.61 53.28 5.16
C LEU A 236 18.52 54.03 6.16
N THR A 237 19.45 53.28 6.78
CA THR A 237 20.86 53.69 6.95
C THR A 237 21.80 52.47 6.80
N PRO A 238 22.96 52.61 6.14
CA PRO A 238 23.95 51.54 5.97
C PRO A 238 25.07 51.66 7.02
N HIS A 239 24.95 50.95 8.14
CA HIS A 239 26.11 50.64 8.98
C HIS A 239 25.84 49.36 9.77
N ASP A 240 26.88 48.52 9.87
CA ASP A 240 27.00 47.28 10.65
C ASP A 240 26.53 45.98 9.99
N PHE A 241 27.39 45.51 9.07
CA PHE A 241 27.69 44.08 8.97
C PHE A 241 28.22 43.57 10.32
N GLN A 242 27.33 43.04 11.14
CA GLN A 242 27.66 42.05 12.18
C GLN A 242 26.77 40.83 11.95
N PRO A 243 27.32 39.67 11.57
CA PRO A 243 26.51 38.49 11.39
C PRO A 243 26.16 37.94 12.77
N LEU A 244 24.93 38.19 13.23
CA LEU A 244 24.33 37.53 14.38
C LEU A 244 24.01 36.06 14.02
N TYR A 245 25.06 35.25 13.86
CA TYR A 245 24.96 33.80 13.97
C TYR A 245 24.91 33.45 15.45
N SER A 246 23.72 33.12 15.93
CA SER A 246 23.55 32.40 17.19
C SER A 246 24.00 30.95 16.96
N SER A 247 25.32 30.72 16.85
CA SER A 247 25.93 29.46 16.38
C SER A 247 26.57 28.62 17.48
N SER A 248 26.28 28.83 18.76
CA SER A 248 26.91 28.02 19.81
C SER A 248 26.56 26.52 19.67
N SER A 249 25.33 26.20 19.24
CA SER A 249 24.91 24.81 19.00
C SER A 249 25.51 24.19 17.73
N MET A 250 25.59 24.95 16.62
CA MET A 250 26.17 24.45 15.36
C MET A 250 27.70 24.36 15.42
N GLN A 251 28.38 25.27 16.11
CA GLN A 251 29.83 25.22 16.36
C GLN A 251 30.18 23.98 17.19
N GLN A 252 29.36 23.65 18.18
CA GLN A 252 29.55 22.47 19.02
C GLN A 252 29.29 21.18 18.23
N GLN A 253 28.28 21.15 17.35
CA GLN A 253 28.05 20.01 16.44
C GLN A 253 29.19 19.85 15.42
N HIS A 254 29.69 20.95 14.86
CA HIS A 254 30.82 20.91 13.92
C HIS A 254 32.09 20.44 14.63
N SER A 255 32.38 20.93 15.83
CA SER A 255 33.50 20.46 16.65
C SER A 255 33.38 18.97 17.00
N GLN A 256 32.18 18.49 17.33
CA GLN A 256 31.93 17.07 17.60
C GLN A 256 32.18 16.21 16.35
N LEU A 257 31.70 16.65 15.18
CA LEU A 257 31.90 15.92 13.92
C LEU A 257 33.37 15.88 13.51
N GLN A 258 34.13 16.98 13.68
CA GLN A 258 35.56 17.00 13.45
C GLN A 258 36.30 16.02 14.38
N HIS A 259 35.89 15.92 15.65
CA HIS A 259 36.48 14.97 16.58
C HIS A 259 36.19 13.50 16.20
N ILE A 260 34.96 13.21 15.74
CA ILE A 260 34.58 11.87 15.27
C ILE A 260 35.41 11.47 14.03
N LEU A 261 35.56 12.38 13.06
CA LEU A 261 36.37 12.15 11.86
C LEU A 261 37.85 11.92 12.21
N GLN A 262 38.41 12.71 13.14
CA GLN A 262 39.77 12.52 13.63
C GLN A 262 39.96 11.15 14.30
N GLN A 263 38.95 10.68 15.05
CA GLN A 263 39.00 9.39 15.72
C GLN A 263 38.91 8.23 14.73
N GLN A 264 38.07 8.31 13.70
CA GLN A 264 38.04 7.32 12.61
C GLN A 264 39.36 7.24 11.85
N HIS A 265 40.03 8.37 11.63
CA HIS A 265 41.33 8.40 10.95
C HIS A 265 42.41 7.67 11.77
N GLN A 266 42.42 7.82 13.11
CA GLN A 266 43.33 7.09 13.99
C GLN A 266 43.05 5.58 14.01
N GLN A 267 41.78 5.17 14.01
CA GLN A 267 41.41 3.75 13.97
C GLN A 267 41.79 3.09 12.63
N ASN A 268 41.63 3.82 11.52
CA ASN A 268 42.09 3.33 10.21
C ASN A 268 43.63 3.27 10.10
N PHE A 269 44.35 4.16 10.78
CA PHE A 269 45.82 4.13 10.80
C PHE A 269 46.36 2.93 11.60
N ASN A 270 45.72 2.57 12.72
CA ASN A 270 46.12 1.43 13.56
C ASN A 270 45.80 0.04 12.94
N SER A 271 45.05 -0.03 11.84
CA SER A 271 44.66 -1.28 11.19
C SER A 271 45.58 -1.72 10.04
N TYR A 272 46.62 -0.94 9.70
CA TYR A 272 47.45 -1.17 8.51
C TYR A 272 48.90 -1.62 8.79
N ASP A 273 49.25 -1.93 10.05
CA ASP A 273 50.62 -2.32 10.44
C ASP A 273 50.75 -3.74 11.02
N ASN A 274 49.82 -4.65 10.70
CA ASN A 274 49.98 -6.07 11.05
C ASN A 274 49.52 -6.96 9.89
N GLY A 275 50.41 -7.22 8.93
CA GLY A 275 50.11 -8.18 7.87
C GLY A 275 51.15 -8.30 6.77
N ASP A 276 52.35 -8.80 7.09
CA ASP A 276 53.28 -9.52 6.17
C ASP A 276 54.44 -10.06 7.05
N THR A 277 54.99 -11.28 6.98
CA THR A 277 55.05 -12.34 5.97
C THR A 277 55.58 -13.59 6.72
N SER A 278 55.01 -14.80 6.56
CA SER A 278 55.80 -16.05 6.42
C SER A 278 54.91 -17.21 6.00
N GLU A 279 55.14 -17.64 4.77
CA GLU A 279 54.51 -18.74 4.06
C GLU A 279 54.87 -20.11 4.67
N HIS A 280 53.92 -21.05 4.65
CA HIS A 280 54.22 -22.48 4.67
C HIS A 280 53.12 -23.23 3.90
N PRO A 281 53.41 -23.90 2.76
CA PRO A 281 52.40 -24.66 2.03
C PRO A 281 52.28 -26.07 2.60
N THR A 282 51.04 -26.51 2.73
CA THR A 282 50.59 -27.86 3.10
C THR A 282 50.76 -28.82 1.93
N GLU A 283 51.58 -29.86 2.14
CA GLU A 283 51.69 -31.05 1.29
C GLU A 283 50.78 -32.14 1.86
N PHE A 284 49.75 -32.56 1.12
CA PHE A 284 49.08 -33.84 1.38
C PHE A 284 48.42 -34.41 0.10
N ASP A 285 48.98 -35.56 -0.29
CA ASP A 285 48.44 -36.69 -1.05
C ASP A 285 47.88 -36.53 -2.47
N MET A 286 48.45 -37.31 -3.40
CA MET A 286 47.79 -38.56 -3.82
C MET A 286 48.68 -39.47 -4.69
N ILE A 287 48.78 -40.72 -4.25
CA ILE A 287 49.28 -41.89 -4.97
C ILE A 287 48.12 -42.43 -5.85
N THR A 288 48.37 -42.74 -7.12
CA THR A 288 47.99 -43.98 -7.87
C THR A 288 47.79 -43.77 -9.38
N GLY A 289 48.52 -44.57 -10.18
CA GLY A 289 47.91 -45.38 -11.25
C GLY A 289 47.93 -44.88 -12.71
N GLY A 290 48.49 -45.71 -13.61
CA GLY A 290 48.28 -45.68 -15.08
C GLY A 290 49.59 -45.50 -15.85
N HIS A 291 50.31 -46.53 -16.29
CA HIS A 291 50.01 -47.63 -17.22
C HIS A 291 49.74 -47.19 -18.67
N ALA A 292 50.57 -47.72 -19.56
CA ALA A 292 50.47 -47.83 -21.03
C ALA A 292 50.69 -46.57 -21.89
N VAL A 293 51.86 -46.51 -22.55
CA VAL A 293 51.92 -46.12 -23.96
C VAL A 293 52.82 -47.13 -24.68
N SER A 294 52.20 -47.83 -25.62
CA SER A 294 52.78 -48.76 -26.58
C SER A 294 53.54 -47.99 -27.67
N GLU A 295 54.79 -48.37 -27.91
CA GLU A 295 55.45 -48.20 -29.22
C GLU A 295 54.82 -49.18 -30.22
N ASN A 296 54.48 -48.68 -31.41
CA ASN A 296 54.44 -49.45 -32.65
C ASN A 296 54.48 -48.48 -33.85
N ASP A 297 55.50 -48.68 -34.68
CA ASP A 297 55.52 -48.66 -36.15
C ASP A 297 55.01 -47.42 -36.92
N VAL A 298 55.94 -46.63 -37.47
CA VAL A 298 56.44 -46.65 -38.88
C VAL A 298 57.17 -45.34 -39.18
#